data_AF-A0A7V0TSW4-F1
#
_entry.id   AF-A0A7V0TSW4-F1
#
_cell.length_a   1.000
_cell.length_b   1.000
_cell.length_c   1.000
_cell.angle_alpha   90.00
_cell.angle_beta   90.00
_cell.angle_gamma   90.00
#
_symmetry.space_group_name_H-M   'P 1'
#
loop_
_entity.id
_entity.type
_entity.pdbx_description
1 polymer ?
#
loop_
_entity_poly.entity_id
_entity_poly.type
_entity_poly.pdbx_seq_one_letter_code
_entity_poly.pdbx_strand_id
1 'polypeptide(L)' 'MGLVVQKFGGTSVANIEKIKNVAQKAIKEKKAGNDVVVVLSAMAGETDRLINLANSAADIPD' A
#
# COMPACT_ATOMS: atom_id res chain seq x y z
N MET A 1 8.42 -22.85 -7.49
CA MET A 1 8.83 -21.49 -7.90
C MET A 1 7.70 -20.91 -8.74
N GLY A 2 7.01 -19.90 -8.23
CA GLY A 2 5.91 -19.22 -8.91
C GLY A 2 5.98 -17.70 -8.72
N LEU A 3 5.18 -16.97 -9.49
CA LEU A 3 5.01 -15.52 -9.35
C LEU A 3 3.80 -15.22 -8.48
N VAL A 4 4.00 -14.49 -7.39
CA VAL A 4 2.95 -14.11 -6.43
C VAL A 4 2.82 -12.60 -6.38
N VAL A 5 1.59 -12.11 -6.55
CA VAL A 5 1.26 -10.69 -6.41
C VAL A 5 0.55 -10.49 -5.07
N GLN A 6 1.13 -9.68 -4.19
CA GLN A 6 0.55 -9.33 -2.90
C GLN A 6 0.06 -7.89 -2.90
N LYS A 7 -1.25 -7.68 -2.77
CA LYS A 7 -1.85 -6.34 -2.63
C LYS A 7 -2.21 -6.04 -1.18
N PHE A 8 -1.80 -4.88 -0.69
CA PHE A 8 -2.15 -4.41 0.65
C PHE A 8 -2.91 -3.08 0.57
N GLY A 9 -4.09 -3.03 1.21
CA GLY A 9 -4.89 -1.80 1.30
C GLY A 9 -4.36 -0.82 2.36
N GLY A 10 -4.88 0.41 2.37
CA GLY A 10 -4.38 1.48 3.25
C GLY A 10 -4.41 1.14 4.74
N THR A 11 -5.39 0.38 5.21
CA THR A 11 -5.46 -0.10 6.61
C THR A 11 -4.34 -1.07 6.98
N SER A 12 -3.79 -1.79 6.00
CA SER A 12 -2.66 -2.70 6.16
C SER A 12 -1.31 -1.99 6.15
N VAL A 13 -1.29 -0.71 5.77
CA VAL A 13 -0.10 0.15 5.75
C VAL A 13 -0.30 1.45 6.54
N ALA A 14 -1.26 1.47 7.47
CA ALA A 14 -1.68 2.71 8.15
C ALA A 14 -0.60 3.34 9.04
N ASN A 15 0.45 2.60 9.41
CA ASN A 15 1.57 3.11 10.19
C ASN A 15 2.84 2.27 9.94
N ILE A 16 3.97 2.72 10.49
CA ILE A 16 5.28 2.08 10.30
C ILE A 16 5.30 0.62 10.78
N GLU A 17 4.66 0.30 11.90
CA GLU A 17 4.60 -1.07 12.41
C GLU A 17 3.87 -2.00 11.44
N LYS A 18 2.74 -1.55 10.89
CA LYS A 18 1.99 -2.31 9.88
C LYS A 18 2.78 -2.47 8.58
N ILE A 19 3.52 -1.44 8.16
CA ILE A 19 4.41 -1.52 6.99
C ILE A 19 5.52 -2.56 7.23
N LYS A 20 6.13 -2.59 8.42
CA LYS A 20 7.11 -3.64 8.78
C LYS A 20 6.47 -5.04 8.72
N ASN A 21 5.23 -5.20 9.18
CA ASN A 21 4.51 -6.47 9.10
C ASN A 21 4.23 -6.89 7.65
N VAL A 22 3.88 -5.96 6.77
CA VAL A 22 3.74 -6.21 5.32
C VAL A 22 5.06 -6.67 4.71
N ALA A 23 6.18 -6.00 5.04
CA ALA A 23 7.49 -6.41 4.57
C ALA A 23 7.85 -7.83 5.00
N GLN A 24 7.56 -8.22 6.26
CA GLN A 24 7.78 -9.59 6.73
C GLN A 24 6.97 -10.63 5.94
N LYS A 25 5.74 -10.30 5.52
CA LYS A 25 4.92 -11.19 4.67
C LYS A 25 5.53 -11.38 3.28
N ALA A 26 6.00 -10.31 2.65
CA ALA A 26 6.66 -10.39 1.36
C ALA A 26 7.99 -11.17 1.43
N ILE A 27 8.79 -10.94 2.48
CA ILE A 27 10.04 -11.68 2.73
C ILE A 27 9.78 -13.17 2.94
N LYS A 28 8.75 -13.52 3.71
CA LYS A 28 8.36 -14.92 3.93
C LYS A 28 8.03 -15.61 2.61
N GLU A 29 7.29 -14.94 1.74
CA GLU A 29 6.93 -15.47 0.41
C GLU A 29 8.16 -15.65 -0.49
N LYS A 30 9.06 -14.67 -0.49
CA LYS A 30 10.32 -14.79 -1.25
C LYS A 30 11.19 -15.94 -0.74
N LYS A 31 11.28 -16.12 0.58
CA LYS A 31 12.00 -17.25 1.21
C LYS A 31 11.37 -18.61 0.92
N ALA A 32 10.08 -18.67 0.60
CA ALA A 32 9.41 -19.88 0.14
C ALA A 32 9.75 -20.25 -1.32
N GLY A 33 10.59 -19.46 -2.01
CA GLY A 33 11.06 -19.74 -3.36
C GLY A 33 10.16 -19.17 -4.47
N ASN A 34 9.35 -18.15 -4.16
CA ASN A 34 8.50 -17.46 -5.12
C ASN A 34 9.10 -16.10 -5.50
N ASP A 35 8.82 -15.65 -6.72
CA ASP A 35 9.02 -14.26 -7.10
C ASP A 35 7.82 -13.44 -6.66
N VAL A 36 8.07 -12.25 -6.11
CA VAL A 36 7.06 -11.48 -5.39
C VAL A 36 6.95 -10.08 -5.97
N VAL A 37 5.76 -9.71 -6.39
CA VAL A 37 5.37 -8.32 -6.70
C VAL A 37 4.48 -7.82 -5.58
N VAL A 38 4.80 -6.65 -5.02
CA VAL A 38 4.03 -6.05 -3.93
C VAL A 38 3.39 -4.76 -4.44
N VAL A 39 2.07 -4.64 -4.28
CA VAL A 39 1.30 -3.43 -4.62
C VAL A 39 0.70 -2.86 -3.35
N LEU A 40 0.96 -1.58 -3.08
CA LEU A 40 0.44 -0.88 -1.91
C LEU A 40 -0.53 0.22 -2.34
N SER A 41 -1.62 0.36 -1.60
CA SER A 41 -2.38 1.61 -1.58
C SER A 41 -1.63 2.67 -0.75
N ALA A 42 -2.03 3.95 -0.84
CA ALA A 42 -1.60 4.97 0.11
C ALA A 42 -2.00 4.58 1.55
N MET A 43 -1.33 5.16 2.55
CA MET A 43 -1.67 4.97 3.97
C MET A 43 -3.13 5.37 4.23
N ALA A 44 -3.79 4.70 5.18
CA ALA A 44 -5.19 4.95 5.48
C ALA A 44 -5.48 6.46 5.70
N GLY A 45 -6.46 6.99 4.96
CA GLY A 45 -6.85 8.40 5.00
C GLY A 45 -6.04 9.35 4.11
N GLU A 46 -4.87 8.95 3.59
CA GLU A 46 -4.02 9.86 2.81
C GLU A 46 -4.60 10.19 1.43
N THR A 47 -5.22 9.22 0.76
CA THR A 47 -5.91 9.49 -0.51
C THR A 47 -7.03 10.52 -0.31
N ASP A 48 -7.87 10.32 0.70
CA ASP A 48 -8.96 11.24 1.01
C ASP A 48 -8.44 12.62 1.42
N ARG A 49 -7.34 12.68 2.20
CA ARG A 49 -6.68 13.94 2.56
C ARG A 49 -6.22 14.72 1.32
N LEU A 50 -5.63 14.02 0.35
CA LEU A 50 -5.15 14.64 -0.90
C LEU A 50 -6.31 15.08 -1.79
N ILE A 51 -7.36 14.27 -1.92
CA ILE A 51 -8.57 14.64 -2.67
C ILE A 51 -9.23 15.88 -2.05
N ASN A 52 -9.35 15.92 -0.72
CA ASN A 52 -9.93 17.07 -0.02
C ASN A 52 -9.07 18.32 -0.20
N LEU A 53 -7.74 18.18 -0.20
CA LEU A 53 -6.83 19.28 -0.48
C LEU A 53 -7.02 19.82 -1.89
N ALA A 54 -7.14 18.95 -2.90
CA ALA A 54 -7.37 19.35 -4.28
C ALA A 54 -8.68 20.14 -4.43
N ASN A 55 -9.79 19.62 -3.86
CA ASN A 55 -11.09 20.30 -3.85
C ASN A 55 -11.06 21.65 -3.13
N SER A 56 -10.20 21.83 -2.14
CA SER A 56 -10.05 23.13 -1.45
C SER A 56 -9.22 24.15 -2.23
N ALA A 57 -8.47 23.70 -3.24
CA ALA A 57 -7.53 24.53 -3.98
C ALA A 57 -8.07 25.01 -5.34
N ALA A 58 -9.07 24.34 -5.91
CA ALA A 58 -9.65 24.69 -7.22
C ALA A 58 -11.13 24.26 -7.33
N ASP A 59 -11.93 25.05 -8.07
CA ASP A 59 -13.35 24.76 -8.33
C ASP A 59 -13.55 23.53 -9.24
N ILE A 60 -12.55 23.19 -10.05
CA ILE A 60 -12.54 22.01 -10.93
C ILE A 60 -11.18 21.31 -10.76
N PRO A 61 -11.03 20.43 -9.76
CA PRO A 61 -9.75 19.81 -9.42
C PRO A 61 -9.40 18.56 -10.26
N ASP A 62 -10.33 18.05 -11.07
CA ASP A 62 -10.16 16.91 -11.99
C ASP A 62 -10.03 17.39 -13.46
#